data_AF-A0A1F8X8W2-F1
#
_entry.id   AF-A0A1F8X8W2-F1
#
_cell.length_a   1.000
_cell.length_b   1.000
_cell.length_c   1.000
_cell.angle_alpha   90.00
_cell.angle_beta   90.00
_cell.angle_gamma   90.00
#
_symmetry.space_group_name_H-M   'P 1'
#
loop_
_entity.id
_entity.type
_entity.pdbx_description
1 polymer ?
#
loop_
_entity_poly.entity_id
_entity_poly.type
_entity_poly.pdbx_seq_one_letter_code
_entity_poly.pdbx_strand_id
1 'polypeptide(L)'
;MSDNCKERIAEKYAGTMDTIRKLWRAERVGYEGGEFSPVTNGEECPVCKKGEPMEVDELTGICKPCWDELYNIGTFNEYGLSFDYVPEGTFKDQREAYFRYQLSWGGPSDEFRFFVNPSFKPYRIEYWFLDWFDGANIVLSGKAEELLEEIFGFLKETGTVEAEYEKTKEA
;
A
#
# COMPACT_ATOMS: atom_id res chain seq x y z
N MET A 1 18.79 -23.21 8.32
CA MET A 1 18.72 -21.75 8.26
C MET A 1 18.64 -21.43 6.78
N SER A 2 17.48 -21.01 6.26
CA SER A 2 17.38 -20.62 4.85
C SER A 2 18.12 -19.30 4.64
N ASP A 3 18.73 -19.20 3.47
CA ASP A 3 19.77 -18.26 3.09
C ASP A 3 19.17 -16.93 2.61
N ASN A 4 19.66 -15.83 3.18
CA ASN A 4 19.57 -14.43 2.71
C ASN A 4 18.18 -13.76 2.54
N CYS A 5 18.18 -12.42 2.70
CA CYS A 5 17.02 -11.53 2.62
C CYS A 5 16.23 -11.66 1.28
N LYS A 6 16.88 -12.12 0.21
CA LYS A 6 16.28 -12.25 -1.13
C LYS A 6 15.34 -13.45 -1.27
N GLU A 7 15.42 -14.45 -0.40
CA GLU A 7 14.45 -15.55 -0.41
C GLU A 7 13.15 -15.17 0.33
N ARG A 8 13.27 -14.34 1.38
CA ARG A 8 12.14 -13.93 2.24
C ARG A 8 11.27 -12.84 1.61
N ILE A 9 11.85 -12.03 0.71
CA ILE A 9 11.13 -10.92 0.10
C ILE A 9 9.91 -11.37 -0.69
N ALA A 10 9.94 -12.53 -1.35
CA ALA A 10 8.82 -12.97 -2.19
C ALA A 10 7.55 -13.28 -1.38
N GLU A 11 7.70 -13.99 -0.26
CA GLU A 11 6.57 -14.31 0.64
C GLU A 11 6.01 -13.05 1.28
N LYS A 12 6.91 -12.19 1.80
CA LYS A 12 6.50 -10.94 2.44
C LYS A 12 5.81 -10.02 1.43
N TYR A 13 6.38 -9.86 0.24
CA TYR A 13 5.80 -9.09 -0.86
C TYR A 13 4.40 -9.60 -1.22
N ALA A 14 4.24 -10.91 -1.41
CA ALA A 14 2.94 -11.48 -1.77
C ALA A 14 1.86 -11.21 -0.70
N GLY A 15 2.21 -11.37 0.57
CA GLY A 15 1.31 -11.06 1.68
C GLY A 15 0.95 -9.58 1.75
N THR A 16 1.96 -8.70 1.69
CA THR A 16 1.76 -7.24 1.71
C THR A 16 0.90 -6.77 0.55
N MET A 17 1.13 -7.26 -0.67
CA MET A 17 0.32 -6.91 -1.83
C MET A 17 -1.13 -7.38 -1.72
N ASP A 18 -1.37 -8.56 -1.16
CA ASP A 18 -2.74 -9.05 -0.93
C ASP A 18 -3.48 -8.17 0.07
N THR A 19 -2.82 -7.81 1.18
CA THR A 19 -3.37 -6.92 2.21
C THR A 19 -3.69 -5.55 1.65
N ILE A 20 -2.74 -4.88 0.97
CA ILE A 20 -2.96 -3.56 0.35
C ILE A 20 -4.12 -3.61 -0.64
N ARG A 21 -4.18 -4.65 -1.48
CA ARG A 21 -5.27 -4.80 -2.45
C ARG A 21 -6.63 -4.93 -1.77
N LYS A 22 -6.72 -5.67 -0.66
CA LYS A 22 -7.97 -5.84 0.10
C LYS A 22 -8.40 -4.53 0.77
N LEU A 23 -7.47 -3.87 1.45
CA LEU A 23 -7.71 -2.59 2.12
C LEU A 23 -8.13 -1.51 1.12
N TRP A 24 -7.40 -1.40 0.01
CA TRP A 24 -7.71 -0.43 -1.04
C TRP A 24 -9.10 -0.67 -1.64
N ARG A 25 -9.46 -1.93 -1.92
CA ARG A 25 -10.81 -2.26 -2.40
C ARG A 25 -11.89 -1.91 -1.38
N ALA A 26 -11.64 -2.12 -0.09
CA ALA A 26 -12.57 -1.75 0.96
C ALA A 26 -12.74 -0.22 1.04
N GLU A 27 -11.64 0.54 0.95
CA GLU A 27 -11.64 2.00 0.91
C GLU A 27 -12.52 2.52 -0.25
N ARG A 28 -12.37 1.96 -1.46
CA ARG A 28 -13.13 2.37 -2.65
C ARG A 28 -14.63 2.06 -2.58
N VAL A 29 -15.04 1.16 -1.67
CA VAL A 29 -16.46 0.84 -1.42
C VAL A 29 -17.04 1.71 -0.29
N GLY A 30 -16.25 2.60 0.31
CA GLY A 30 -16.71 3.60 1.27
C GLY A 30 -16.58 3.15 2.73
N TYR A 31 -15.44 2.59 3.12
CA TYR A 31 -15.11 2.36 4.54
C TYR A 31 -14.36 3.58 5.13
N GLU A 32 -15.04 4.73 5.25
CA GLU A 32 -14.54 5.86 6.04
C GLU A 32 -15.07 5.74 7.47
N GLY A 33 -14.21 5.39 8.43
CA GLY A 33 -14.46 5.65 9.86
C GLY A 33 -15.69 4.98 10.49
N GLY A 34 -16.28 3.96 9.86
CA GLY A 34 -17.45 3.24 10.37
C GLY A 34 -18.81 3.72 9.88
N GLU A 35 -18.89 4.62 8.89
CA GLU A 35 -20.15 4.98 8.21
C GLU A 35 -20.06 4.71 6.69
N PHE A 36 -21.10 4.06 6.14
CA PHE A 36 -21.07 3.44 4.82
C PHE A 36 -21.95 4.13 3.78
N SER A 37 -21.50 4.08 2.52
CA SER A 37 -22.30 4.33 1.32
C SER A 37 -22.29 3.09 0.42
N PRO A 38 -23.46 2.52 0.06
CA PRO A 38 -23.51 1.23 -0.63
C PRO A 38 -23.09 1.34 -2.10
N VAL A 39 -22.09 0.55 -2.49
CA VAL A 39 -21.80 0.23 -3.90
C VAL A 39 -21.66 -1.27 -4.04
N THR A 40 -22.72 -1.96 -4.46
CA THR A 40 -22.74 -2.97 -5.54
C THR A 40 -24.06 -3.75 -5.53
N ASN A 41 -24.53 -4.13 -6.72
CA ASN A 41 -25.71 -4.97 -6.96
C ASN A 41 -25.50 -6.44 -6.53
N GLY A 42 -25.02 -6.71 -5.32
CA GLY A 42 -25.21 -7.98 -4.59
C GLY A 42 -24.67 -9.30 -5.16
N GLU A 43 -23.98 -9.33 -6.30
CA GLU A 43 -23.58 -10.59 -6.96
C GLU A 43 -22.18 -11.11 -6.57
N GLU A 44 -21.24 -10.22 -6.20
CA GLU A 44 -19.86 -10.61 -5.82
C GLU A 44 -19.29 -9.71 -4.71
N CYS A 45 -18.55 -10.31 -3.76
CA CYS A 45 -17.84 -9.54 -2.74
C CYS A 45 -16.77 -8.64 -3.38
N PRO A 46 -16.75 -7.32 -3.12
CA PRO A 46 -15.82 -6.41 -3.79
C PRO A 46 -14.35 -6.65 -3.41
N VAL A 47 -14.10 -7.21 -2.21
CA VAL A 47 -12.77 -7.50 -1.67
C VAL A 47 -12.19 -8.79 -2.28
N CYS A 48 -12.86 -9.93 -2.12
CA CYS A 48 -12.35 -11.23 -2.61
C CYS A 48 -12.82 -11.63 -4.01
N LYS A 49 -13.79 -10.92 -4.61
CA LYS A 49 -14.39 -11.22 -5.92
C LYS A 49 -14.99 -12.64 -6.03
N LYS A 50 -15.38 -13.23 -4.90
CA LYS A 50 -16.12 -14.49 -4.88
C LYS A 50 -17.61 -14.16 -4.86
N GLY A 51 -18.38 -14.84 -5.70
CA GLY A 51 -19.84 -14.80 -5.73
C GLY A 51 -20.38 -16.21 -5.53
N GLU A 52 -21.10 -16.43 -4.42
CA GLU A 52 -21.92 -17.58 -4.01
C GLU A 52 -22.63 -17.16 -2.70
N PRO A 53 -23.68 -17.84 -2.19
CA PRO A 53 -24.45 -17.35 -1.04
C PRO A 53 -23.63 -17.42 0.25
N MET A 54 -22.74 -16.44 0.41
CA MET A 54 -22.04 -16.14 1.62
C MET A 54 -22.87 -15.09 2.36
N GLU A 55 -22.89 -15.16 3.68
CA GLU A 55 -23.37 -14.06 4.50
C GLU A 55 -22.54 -12.82 4.13
N VAL A 56 -23.17 -11.93 3.37
CA VAL A 56 -22.63 -10.63 3.00
C VAL A 56 -23.26 -9.63 3.93
N ASP A 57 -22.47 -8.65 4.35
CA ASP A 57 -23.02 -7.51 5.02
C ASP A 57 -23.86 -6.70 4.00
N GLU A 58 -25.14 -6.46 4.32
CA GLU A 58 -26.11 -5.84 3.40
C GLU A 58 -25.76 -4.39 3.04
N LEU A 59 -24.94 -3.73 3.87
CA LEU A 59 -24.54 -2.33 3.70
C LEU A 59 -23.30 -2.20 2.81
N THR A 60 -22.38 -3.15 2.92
CA THR A 60 -21.06 -3.12 2.25
C THR A 60 -20.93 -4.05 1.06
N GLY A 61 -21.75 -5.11 0.99
CA GLY A 61 -21.59 -6.24 0.07
C GLY A 61 -20.34 -7.08 0.33
N ILE A 62 -19.56 -6.81 1.39
CA ILE A 62 -18.37 -7.56 1.78
C ILE A 62 -18.80 -8.84 2.49
N CYS A 63 -18.22 -9.98 2.10
CA CYS A 63 -18.51 -11.25 2.75
C CYS A 63 -17.87 -11.32 4.14
N LYS A 64 -18.56 -12.01 5.07
CA LYS A 64 -18.12 -12.15 6.47
C LYS A 64 -16.63 -12.47 6.65
N PRO A 65 -16.02 -13.44 5.92
CA PRO A 65 -14.60 -13.74 6.09
C PRO A 65 -13.66 -12.57 5.73
N CYS A 66 -14.00 -11.79 4.70
CA CYS A 66 -13.22 -10.59 4.36
C CYS A 66 -13.41 -9.50 5.42
N TRP A 67 -14.61 -9.38 5.98
CA TRP A 67 -14.88 -8.47 7.08
C TRP A 67 -14.07 -8.81 8.33
N ASP A 68 -14.09 -10.07 8.76
CA ASP A 68 -13.33 -10.53 9.93
C ASP A 68 -11.82 -10.33 9.73
N GLU A 69 -11.31 -10.54 8.51
CA GLU A 69 -9.91 -10.28 8.18
C GLU A 69 -9.58 -8.78 8.24
N LEU A 70 -10.37 -7.93 7.57
CA LEU A 70 -10.18 -6.47 7.56
C LEU A 70 -10.27 -5.88 8.96
N TYR A 71 -11.21 -6.33 9.79
CA TYR A 71 -11.36 -5.89 11.17
C TYR A 71 -10.09 -6.10 12.01
N ASN A 72 -9.36 -7.19 11.75
CA ASN A 72 -8.10 -7.47 12.44
C ASN A 72 -6.90 -6.68 11.90
N ILE A 73 -6.99 -6.17 10.66
CA ILE A 73 -5.91 -5.44 9.99
C ILE A 73 -6.06 -3.92 10.18
N GLY A 74 -7.29 -3.40 10.16
CA GLY A 74 -7.60 -1.97 10.20
C GLY A 74 -8.05 -1.41 8.85
N THR A 75 -8.08 -0.08 8.73
CA THR A 75 -8.36 0.65 7.49
C THR A 75 -7.11 0.82 6.61
N PHE A 76 -7.30 1.22 5.35
CA PHE A 76 -6.18 1.61 4.49
C PHE A 76 -5.33 2.75 5.11
N ASN A 77 -6.00 3.74 5.69
CA ASN A 77 -5.36 4.91 6.31
C ASN A 77 -4.60 4.57 7.61
N GLU A 78 -5.00 3.52 8.34
CA GLU A 78 -4.31 3.02 9.54
C GLU A 78 -3.19 2.02 9.24
N TYR A 79 -3.24 1.36 8.07
CA TYR A 79 -2.27 0.33 7.71
C TYR A 79 -0.88 0.89 7.41
N GLY A 80 -0.82 2.09 6.80
CA GLY A 80 0.43 2.78 6.54
C GLY A 80 0.95 3.50 7.79
N LEU A 81 2.24 3.33 8.11
CA LEU A 81 2.88 4.04 9.22
C LEU A 81 3.27 5.47 8.86
N SER A 82 3.76 5.68 7.64
CA SER A 82 4.08 7.02 7.14
C SER A 82 4.07 7.08 5.61
N PHE A 83 3.82 8.27 5.10
CA PHE A 83 4.06 8.64 3.72
C PHE A 83 4.95 9.89 3.73
N ASP A 84 6.19 9.78 3.29
CA ASP A 84 7.20 10.85 3.39
C ASP A 84 7.89 11.09 2.05
N TYR A 85 8.30 12.32 1.74
CA TYR A 85 9.27 12.58 0.67
C TYR A 85 10.70 12.42 1.19
N VAL A 86 11.52 11.65 0.47
CA VAL A 86 12.94 11.42 0.79
C VAL A 86 13.80 12.07 -0.28
N PRO A 87 14.44 13.22 -0.01
CA PRO A 87 15.36 13.88 -0.94
C PRO A 87 16.54 12.99 -1.33
N GLU A 88 17.13 13.24 -2.49
CA GLU A 88 18.39 12.60 -2.90
C GLU A 88 19.51 12.87 -1.88
N GLY A 89 20.40 11.90 -1.70
CA GLY A 89 21.51 12.03 -0.74
C GLY A 89 21.10 11.98 0.75
N THR A 90 19.83 11.71 1.07
CA THR A 90 19.39 11.49 2.46
C THR A 90 20.09 10.28 3.10
N PHE A 91 20.17 9.17 2.36
CA PHE A 91 20.91 7.97 2.76
C PHE A 91 22.19 7.79 1.93
N LYS A 92 23.17 7.08 2.51
CA LYS A 92 24.39 6.68 1.79
C LYS A 92 24.00 5.82 0.59
N ASP A 93 24.56 6.15 -0.59
CA ASP A 93 24.30 5.48 -1.87
C ASP A 93 22.88 5.69 -2.46
N GLN A 94 22.08 6.59 -1.90
CA GLN A 94 20.79 7.00 -2.46
C GLN A 94 20.97 8.14 -3.48
N ARG A 95 20.95 7.79 -4.77
CA ARG A 95 21.15 8.74 -5.87
C ARG A 95 19.91 9.49 -6.33
N GLU A 96 18.73 8.98 -6.01
CA GLU A 96 17.46 9.51 -6.50
C GLU A 96 16.52 9.76 -5.33
N ALA A 97 15.75 10.84 -5.42
CA ALA A 97 14.67 11.12 -4.49
C ALA A 97 13.45 10.23 -4.78
N TYR A 98 12.66 9.94 -3.74
CA TYR A 98 11.43 9.16 -3.86
C TYR A 98 10.46 9.51 -2.76
N PHE A 99 9.17 9.23 -2.98
CA PHE A 99 8.21 9.15 -1.88
C PHE A 99 8.28 7.75 -1.25
N ARG A 100 8.26 7.68 0.07
CA ARG A 100 8.29 6.44 0.84
C ARG A 100 6.93 6.22 1.48
N TYR A 101 6.31 5.09 1.18
CA TYR A 101 5.17 4.59 1.93
C TYR A 101 5.63 3.46 2.84
N GLN A 102 5.78 3.77 4.13
CA GLN A 102 6.31 2.84 5.13
C GLN A 102 5.18 2.04 5.78
N LEU A 103 5.32 0.71 5.83
CA LEU A 103 4.29 -0.21 6.33
C LEU A 103 4.67 -0.85 7.65
N SER A 104 5.96 -1.01 7.90
CA SER A 104 6.46 -1.49 9.19
C SER A 104 7.76 -0.78 9.57
N TRP A 105 8.06 -0.81 10.87
CA TRP A 105 9.31 -0.32 11.43
C TRP A 105 10.00 -1.41 12.23
N GLY A 106 11.31 -1.24 12.47
CA GLY A 106 12.14 -2.27 13.07
C GLY A 106 12.66 -3.25 12.03
N GLY A 107 12.90 -4.49 12.42
CA GLY A 107 13.48 -5.50 11.56
C GLY A 107 12.80 -6.84 11.83
N PRO A 108 12.11 -7.38 10.81
CA PRO A 108 12.03 -6.83 9.45
C PRO A 108 11.13 -5.57 9.31
N SER A 109 11.55 -4.63 8.46
CA SER A 109 10.77 -3.47 7.99
C SER A 109 10.42 -3.65 6.50
N ASP A 110 9.32 -3.05 6.06
CA ASP A 110 8.95 -2.97 4.66
C ASP A 110 8.31 -1.65 4.25
N GLU A 111 8.57 -1.27 3.00
CA GLU A 111 8.17 0.01 2.43
C GLU A 111 8.04 -0.06 0.91
N PHE A 112 7.20 0.82 0.35
CA PHE A 112 7.18 1.13 -1.07
C PHE A 112 7.90 2.44 -1.34
N ARG A 113 8.68 2.48 -2.42
CA ARG A 113 9.38 3.69 -2.90
C ARG A 113 8.85 4.08 -4.26
N PHE A 114 8.32 5.29 -4.37
CA PHE A 114 7.80 5.86 -5.61
C PHE A 114 8.81 6.86 -6.16
N PHE A 115 9.46 6.49 -7.25
CA PHE A 115 10.33 7.39 -8.00
C PHE A 115 9.48 8.13 -9.02
N VAL A 116 9.50 9.45 -8.94
CA VAL A 116 8.58 10.32 -9.68
C VAL A 116 9.31 11.33 -10.54
N ASN A 117 8.66 11.75 -11.63
CA ASN A 117 9.13 12.87 -12.43
C ASN A 117 8.76 14.22 -11.77
N PRO A 118 9.19 15.38 -12.31
CA PRO A 118 8.87 16.70 -11.75
C PRO A 118 7.38 17.05 -11.64
N SER A 119 6.50 16.29 -12.31
CA SER A 119 5.04 16.45 -12.22
C SER A 119 4.40 15.48 -11.21
N PHE A 120 5.19 14.84 -10.35
CA PHE A 120 4.75 13.79 -9.42
C PHE A 120 3.98 12.67 -10.12
N LYS A 121 4.47 12.23 -11.27
CA LYS A 121 4.01 10.97 -11.88
C LYS A 121 5.06 9.90 -11.58
N PRO A 122 4.70 8.79 -10.92
CA PRO A 122 5.57 7.65 -10.76
C PRO A 122 6.04 7.12 -12.12
N TYR A 123 7.32 6.80 -12.23
CA TYR A 123 7.90 6.10 -13.38
C TYR A 123 8.60 4.79 -12.99
N ARG A 124 8.81 4.58 -11.67
CA ARG A 124 9.29 3.34 -11.09
C ARG A 124 8.76 3.25 -9.67
N ILE A 125 8.24 2.09 -9.31
CA ILE A 125 7.81 1.77 -7.95
C ILE A 125 8.56 0.53 -7.50
N GLU A 126 9.15 0.59 -6.31
CA GLU A 126 9.91 -0.52 -5.74
C GLU A 126 9.32 -0.92 -4.39
N TYR A 127 9.20 -2.22 -4.14
CA TYR A 127 8.98 -2.76 -2.82
C TYR A 127 10.32 -3.09 -2.18
N TRP A 128 10.54 -2.62 -0.96
CA TRP A 128 11.76 -2.87 -0.20
C TRP A 128 11.45 -3.66 1.07
N PHE A 129 12.22 -4.72 1.28
CA PHE A 129 12.23 -5.50 2.50
C PHE A 129 13.58 -5.32 3.18
N LEU A 130 13.56 -4.73 4.38
CA LEU A 130 14.74 -4.35 5.15
C LEU A 130 14.83 -5.24 6.39
N ASP A 131 15.74 -6.21 6.39
CA ASP A 131 15.91 -7.17 7.48
C ASP A 131 17.25 -6.92 8.17
N TRP A 132 17.24 -6.14 9.28
CA TRP A 132 18.31 -5.73 10.22
C TRP A 132 19.75 -5.50 9.72
N PHE A 133 20.28 -6.37 8.85
CA PHE A 133 21.62 -6.39 8.31
C PHE A 133 21.67 -6.41 6.77
N ASP A 134 20.54 -6.57 6.07
CA ASP A 134 20.47 -6.59 4.61
C ASP A 134 19.12 -6.05 4.07
N GLY A 135 19.10 -5.62 2.82
CA GLY A 135 17.93 -5.11 2.12
C GLY A 135 17.74 -5.79 0.77
N ALA A 136 16.54 -6.28 0.52
CA ALA A 136 16.13 -6.77 -0.80
C ALA A 136 15.05 -5.85 -1.37
N ASN A 137 14.98 -5.75 -2.70
CA ASN A 137 13.90 -5.03 -3.36
C ASN A 137 13.35 -5.79 -4.58
N ILE A 138 12.14 -5.43 -4.94
CA ILE A 138 11.45 -5.85 -6.17
C ILE A 138 10.97 -4.59 -6.87
N VAL A 139 11.35 -4.41 -8.13
CA VAL A 139 10.72 -3.43 -9.01
C VAL A 139 9.33 -3.96 -9.39
N LEU A 140 8.29 -3.18 -9.11
CA LEU A 140 6.92 -3.58 -9.42
C LEU A 140 6.68 -3.58 -10.92
N SER A 141 5.73 -4.43 -11.35
CA SER A 141 5.24 -4.46 -12.72
C SER A 141 3.80 -4.98 -12.79
N GLY A 142 3.10 -4.66 -13.88
CA GLY A 142 1.74 -5.15 -14.16
C GLY A 142 0.74 -4.71 -13.09
N LYS A 143 -0.13 -5.62 -12.64
CA LYS A 143 -1.23 -5.30 -11.71
C LYS A 143 -0.78 -4.70 -10.37
N ALA A 144 0.42 -5.05 -9.91
CA ALA A 144 0.95 -4.48 -8.68
C ALA A 144 1.35 -3.02 -8.88
N GLU A 145 2.03 -2.73 -9.99
CA GLU A 145 2.39 -1.36 -10.39
C GLU A 145 1.13 -0.51 -10.58
N GLU A 146 0.15 -0.99 -11.35
CA GLU A 146 -1.14 -0.31 -11.59
C GLU A 146 -1.86 0.05 -10.28
N LEU A 147 -1.92 -0.89 -9.33
CA LEU A 147 -2.56 -0.67 -8.02
C LEU A 147 -1.84 0.43 -7.22
N LEU A 148 -0.50 0.40 -7.18
CA LEU A 148 0.27 1.38 -6.43
C LEU A 148 0.29 2.74 -7.12
N GLU A 149 0.21 2.80 -8.46
CA GLU A 149 -0.02 4.04 -9.20
C GLU A 149 -1.39 4.66 -8.86
N GLU A 150 -2.44 3.84 -8.76
CA GLU A 150 -3.77 4.30 -8.34
C GLU A 150 -3.76 4.89 -6.93
N ILE A 151 -3.15 4.17 -5.98
CA ILE A 151 -2.98 4.64 -4.59
C ILE A 151 -2.18 5.95 -4.55
N PHE A 152 -1.07 6.05 -5.30
CA PHE A 152 -0.29 7.28 -5.37
C PHE A 152 -1.11 8.43 -5.99
N GLY A 153 -1.90 8.13 -7.02
CA GLY A 153 -2.84 9.08 -7.63
C GLY A 153 -3.82 9.64 -6.60
N PHE A 154 -4.41 8.78 -5.78
CA PHE A 154 -5.29 9.21 -4.68
C PHE A 154 -4.57 10.11 -3.69
N LEU A 155 -3.38 9.73 -3.21
CA LEU A 155 -2.59 10.55 -2.27
C LEU A 155 -2.22 11.91 -2.86
N LYS A 156 -2.05 11.99 -4.18
CA LYS A 156 -1.84 13.24 -4.89
C LYS A 156 -3.12 14.07 -4.98
N GLU A 157 -4.24 13.44 -5.32
CA GLU A 157 -5.55 14.10 -5.38
C GLU A 157 -5.98 14.68 -4.02
N THR A 158 -5.61 14.03 -2.92
CA THR A 158 -5.84 14.54 -1.55
C THR A 158 -4.84 15.62 -1.12
N GLY A 159 -3.83 15.92 -1.95
CA GLY A 159 -2.78 16.91 -1.67
C GLY A 159 -1.69 16.42 -0.70
N THR A 160 -1.68 15.13 -0.34
CA THR A 160 -0.67 14.56 0.55
C THR A 160 0.71 14.61 -0.07
N VAL A 161 0.83 14.31 -1.38
CA VAL A 161 2.11 14.31 -2.10
C VAL A 161 2.79 15.68 -2.07
N GLU A 162 2.05 16.74 -2.41
CA GLU A 162 2.54 18.12 -2.39
C GLU A 162 2.92 18.53 -0.97
N ALA A 163 2.09 18.22 0.03
CA ALA A 163 2.35 18.56 1.42
C ALA A 163 3.66 17.94 1.93
N GLU A 164 3.92 16.66 1.65
CA GLU A 164 5.18 16.01 2.06
C GLU A 164 6.40 16.55 1.33
N TYR A 165 6.25 16.91 0.05
CA TYR A 165 7.34 17.51 -0.71
C TYR A 165 7.73 18.88 -0.13
N GLU A 166 6.77 19.76 0.15
CA GLU A 166 7.04 21.10 0.67
C GLU A 166 7.72 21.09 2.04
N LYS A 167 7.37 20.14 2.94
CA LYS A 167 8.05 19.97 4.25
C LYS A 167 9.56 19.82 4.12
N THR A 168 10.05 19.23 3.04
CA THR A 168 11.48 19.00 2.83
C THR A 168 12.23 20.20 2.26
N LYS A 169 11.53 21.22 1.76
CA LYS A 169 12.16 22.48 1.29
C LYS A 169 12.38 23.49 2.41
N GLU A 170 11.65 23.34 3.51
CA GLU A 170 11.74 24.21 4.68
C GLU A 170 12.80 23.74 5.71
N ALA A 171 13.45 22.59 5.46
CA ALA A 171 14.47 21.98 6.30
C ALA A 171 15.89 22.29 5.81
#